data_AF-A0AA39MTM1-F1
#
_entry.id   AF-A0AA39MTM1-F1
#
_cell.length_a   1.000
_cell.length_b   1.000
_cell.length_c   1.000
_cell.angle_alpha   90.00
_cell.angle_beta   90.00
_cell.angle_gamma   90.00
#
_symmetry.space_group_name_H-M   'P 1'
#
loop_
_entity.id
_entity.type
_entity.pdbx_description
1 polymer ?
#
loop_
_entity_poly.entity_id
_entity_poly.type
_entity_poly.pdbx_seq_one_letter_code
_entity_poly.pdbx_strand_id
1 'polypeptide(L)'
;FCTECTILFSNRKSLHSHLRASHHNNYCYTCDRLFSSDWACQQHKSSRAHKIPDIPCSMCSKKFKAPSEIAAHIESGGCNPNINQHHASAAIHAMDISPPIIITSHR
;
A
#
# COMPACT_ATOMS: atom_id res chain seq x y z
N PHE A 1 -10.54 -10.34 21.38
CA PHE A 1 -11.85 -9.94 21.91
C PHE A 1 -12.41 -8.82 21.03
N CYS A 2 -13.72 -8.56 21.05
CA CYS A 2 -14.34 -7.47 20.31
C CYS A 2 -14.31 -6.19 21.15
N THR A 3 -13.89 -5.06 20.60
CA THR A 3 -13.81 -3.77 21.32
C THR A 3 -15.16 -3.09 21.47
N GLU A 4 -16.10 -3.34 20.55
CA GLU A 4 -17.43 -2.72 20.56
C GLU A 4 -18.38 -3.38 21.56
N CYS A 5 -18.32 -4.71 21.67
CA CYS A 5 -19.23 -5.49 22.53
C CYS A 5 -18.51 -6.18 23.70
N THR A 6 -17.19 -6.02 23.83
CA THR A 6 -16.34 -6.63 24.88
C THR A 6 -16.36 -8.16 24.95
N ILE A 7 -16.91 -8.85 23.95
CA ILE A 7 -16.99 -10.32 23.91
C ILE A 7 -15.60 -10.93 23.67
N LEU A 8 -15.25 -11.93 24.48
CA LEU A 8 -14.04 -12.72 24.34
C LEU A 8 -14.25 -13.84 23.32
N PHE A 9 -13.23 -14.11 22.53
CA PHE A 9 -13.25 -15.15 21.50
C PHE A 9 -12.03 -16.03 21.66
N SER A 10 -12.20 -17.35 21.50
CA SER A 10 -11.12 -18.32 21.68
C SER A 10 -10.05 -18.23 20.59
N ASN A 11 -10.39 -17.68 19.42
CA ASN A 11 -9.44 -17.49 18.32
C ASN A 11 -9.84 -16.37 17.35
N ARG A 12 -8.89 -15.97 16.50
CA ARG A 12 -9.07 -14.91 15.50
C ARG A 12 -10.19 -15.21 14.50
N LYS A 13 -10.35 -16.46 14.05
CA LYS A 13 -11.42 -16.84 13.11
C LYS A 13 -12.81 -16.59 13.71
N SER A 14 -13.02 -17.01 14.96
CA SER A 14 -14.28 -16.79 15.68
C SER A 14 -14.58 -15.31 15.89
N LEU A 15 -13.57 -14.50 16.19
CA LEU A 15 -13.70 -13.04 16.25
C LEU A 15 -14.13 -12.45 14.90
N HIS A 16 -13.44 -12.78 13.81
CA HIS A 16 -13.79 -12.23 12.48
C HIS A 16 -15.17 -12.71 12.00
N SER A 17 -15.58 -13.93 12.35
CA SER A 17 -16.94 -14.41 12.09
C SER A 17 -17.99 -13.58 12.83
N HIS A 18 -17.74 -13.27 14.11
CA HIS A 18 -18.58 -12.36 14.90
C HIS A 18 -18.62 -10.97 14.27
N LEU A 19 -17.47 -10.38 13.92
CA LEU A 19 -17.41 -9.06 13.31
C LEU A 19 -18.17 -8.99 11.98
N ARG A 20 -18.14 -10.06 11.18
CA ARG A 20 -18.91 -10.17 9.94
C ARG A 20 -20.42 -10.21 10.19
N ALA A 21 -20.88 -10.87 11.25
CA ALA A 21 -22.30 -10.99 11.56
C ALA A 21 -22.85 -9.73 12.27
N SER A 22 -22.15 -9.26 13.30
CA SER A 22 -22.66 -8.24 14.23
C SER A 22 -22.12 -6.83 13.98
N HIS A 23 -21.01 -6.67 13.26
CA HIS A 23 -20.36 -5.37 13.02
C HIS A 23 -20.05 -5.11 11.54
N HIS A 24 -20.86 -5.63 10.61
CA HIS A 24 -20.63 -5.58 9.17
C HIS A 24 -20.47 -4.16 8.59
N ASN A 25 -21.09 -3.16 9.21
CA ASN A 25 -20.96 -1.74 8.83
C ASN A 25 -19.52 -1.25 9.05
N ASN A 26 -18.98 -1.50 10.25
CA ASN A 26 -17.63 -1.06 10.65
C ASN A 26 -16.53 -2.06 10.23
N TYR A 27 -16.89 -3.18 9.61
CA TYR A 27 -15.96 -4.25 9.29
C TYR A 27 -15.79 -4.44 7.77
N CYS A 28 -14.54 -4.49 7.33
CA CYS A 28 -14.17 -4.86 5.97
C CYS A 28 -13.73 -6.32 5.92
N TYR A 29 -14.54 -7.17 5.27
CA TYR A 29 -14.31 -8.61 5.20
C TYR A 29 -13.14 -9.00 4.28
N THR A 30 -12.88 -8.21 3.24
CA THR A 30 -11.78 -8.47 2.28
C THR A 30 -10.42 -8.15 2.88
N CYS A 31 -10.36 -7.18 3.79
CA CYS A 31 -9.13 -6.80 4.50
C CYS A 31 -9.05 -7.35 5.93
N ASP A 32 -10.06 -8.12 6.36
CA ASP A 32 -10.27 -8.58 7.74
C ASP A 32 -10.01 -7.48 8.80
N ARG A 33 -10.55 -6.28 8.56
CA ARG A 33 -10.24 -5.08 9.33
C ARG A 33 -11.49 -4.44 9.93
N LEU A 34 -11.44 -4.19 11.24
CA LEU A 34 -12.45 -3.40 11.96
C LEU A 34 -12.02 -1.92 11.97
N PHE A 35 -12.98 -1.04 11.77
CA PHE A 35 -12.83 0.42 11.80
C PHE A 35 -13.56 1.00 13.01
N SER A 36 -13.12 2.17 13.45
CA SER A 36 -13.72 2.90 14.57
C SER A 36 -15.11 3.49 14.25
N SER A 37 -15.48 3.56 12.97
CA SER A 37 -16.79 4.05 12.54
C SER A 37 -17.18 3.49 11.17
N ASP A 38 -18.48 3.53 10.90
CA ASP A 38 -19.06 3.12 9.62
C ASP A 38 -18.50 3.97 8.47
N TRP A 39 -18.46 5.29 8.67
CA TRP A 39 -17.87 6.22 7.71
C TRP A 39 -16.42 5.86 7.35
N ALA A 40 -15.58 5.55 8.34
CA ALA A 40 -14.20 5.16 8.09
C ALA A 40 -14.11 3.83 7.30
N CYS A 41 -14.98 2.87 7.61
CA CYS A 41 -15.08 1.62 6.87
C CYS A 41 -15.54 1.84 5.43
N GLN A 42 -16.53 2.71 5.21
CA GLN A 42 -17.07 3.03 3.89
C GLN A 42 -16.04 3.75 3.02
N GLN A 43 -15.30 4.69 3.60
CA GLN A 43 -14.17 5.35 2.93
C GLN A 43 -13.08 4.34 2.57
N HIS A 44 -12.75 3.43 3.48
CA HIS A 44 -11.82 2.35 3.19
C HIS A 44 -12.32 1.44 2.06
N LYS A 45 -13.58 1.02 2.08
CA LYS A 45 -14.22 0.19 1.02
C LYS A 45 -14.18 0.89 -0.34
N SER A 46 -14.28 2.23 -0.35
CA SER A 46 -14.19 3.07 -1.57
C SER A 46 -12.76 3.42 -1.97
N SER A 47 -11.78 3.12 -1.11
CA SER A 47 -10.37 3.45 -1.34
C SER A 47 -9.71 2.53 -2.36
N ARG A 48 -8.47 2.88 -2.72
CA ARG A 48 -7.63 2.08 -3.62
C ARG A 48 -7.41 0.65 -3.12
N ALA A 49 -7.57 0.37 -1.81
CA ALA A 49 -7.42 -0.98 -1.26
C ALA A 49 -8.30 -2.01 -2.00
N HIS A 50 -9.51 -1.62 -2.39
CA HIS A 50 -10.48 -2.49 -3.10
C HIS A 50 -10.59 -2.18 -4.59
N LYS A 51 -9.78 -1.26 -5.12
CA LYS A 51 -9.72 -1.05 -6.57
C LYS A 51 -8.91 -2.15 -7.24
N ILE A 52 -9.32 -2.49 -8.45
CA ILE A 52 -8.59 -3.40 -9.33
C ILE A 52 -7.35 -2.66 -9.85
N PRO A 53 -6.16 -3.29 -9.87
CA PRO A 53 -4.98 -2.69 -10.48
C PRO A 53 -5.21 -2.40 -11.97
N ASP A 54 -5.18 -1.13 -12.36
CA ASP A 54 -5.47 -0.67 -13.72
C ASP A 54 -4.31 0.10 -14.36
N ILE A 55 -3.32 0.51 -13.56
CA ILE A 55 -2.17 1.27 -14.04
C ILE A 55 -1.09 0.30 -14.54
N PRO A 56 -0.79 0.26 -15.85
CA PRO A 56 0.20 -0.67 -16.40
C PRO A 56 1.63 -0.24 -16.08
N CYS A 57 2.51 -1.20 -15.88
CA CYS A 57 3.95 -0.97 -15.96
C CYS A 57 4.38 -0.88 -17.42
N SER A 58 5.21 0.10 -17.78
CA SER A 58 5.71 0.25 -19.16
C SER A 58 6.73 -0.82 -19.57
N MET A 59 7.28 -1.55 -18.59
CA MET A 59 8.40 -2.47 -18.79
C MET A 59 8.01 -3.95 -18.60
N CYS A 60 6.81 -4.24 -18.09
CA CYS A 60 6.29 -5.60 -17.95
C CYS A 60 4.75 -5.64 -18.00
N SER A 61 4.15 -6.82 -18.07
CA SER A 61 2.68 -6.97 -18.16
C SER A 61 1.92 -6.78 -16.83
N LYS A 62 2.60 -6.40 -15.73
CA LYS A 62 1.94 -6.20 -14.43
C LYS A 62 1.19 -4.86 -14.39
N LYS A 63 0.07 -4.86 -13.68
CA LYS A 63 -0.71 -3.66 -13.35
C LYS A 63 -0.71 -3.41 -11.86
N PHE A 64 -0.78 -2.14 -11.49
CA PHE A 64 -0.69 -1.66 -10.11
C PHE A 64 -1.85 -0.72 -9.79
N LYS A 65 -2.13 -0.55 -8.49
CA LYS A 65 -3.22 0.30 -8.02
C LYS A 65 -2.75 1.73 -7.80
N ALA A 66 -1.44 1.97 -7.64
CA ALA A 66 -0.84 3.29 -7.48
C ALA A 66 0.55 3.43 -8.15
N PRO A 67 0.94 4.66 -8.55
CA PRO A 67 2.29 4.92 -9.09
C PRO A 67 3.43 4.58 -8.12
N SER A 68 3.22 4.78 -6.82
CA SER A 68 4.22 4.41 -5.80
C SER A 68 4.49 2.91 -5.76
N GLU A 69 3.49 2.08 -6.04
CA GLU A 69 3.66 0.63 -6.13
C GLU A 69 4.48 0.23 -7.36
N ILE A 70 4.36 0.99 -8.46
CA ILE A 70 5.18 0.80 -9.67
C ILE A 70 6.64 1.16 -9.37
N ALA A 71 6.87 2.30 -8.71
CA ALA A 71 8.21 2.72 -8.30
C ALA A 71 8.88 1.65 -7.44
N ALA A 72 8.20 1.20 -6.38
CA ALA A 72 8.70 0.14 -5.49
C ALA A 72 8.96 -1.17 -6.26
N HIS A 73 8.08 -1.55 -7.18
CA HIS A 73 8.24 -2.73 -8.03
C HIS A 73 9.49 -2.67 -8.92
N ILE A 74 9.82 -1.49 -9.45
CA ILE A 74 11.00 -1.29 -10.29
C ILE A 74 12.26 -1.26 -9.40
N GLU A 75 12.23 -0.51 -8.31
CA GLU A 75 13.36 -0.39 -7.38
C GLU A 75 13.77 -1.74 -6.78
N SER A 76 12.78 -2.59 -6.45
CA SER A 76 13.01 -3.93 -5.92
C SER A 76 13.45 -4.95 -6.98
N GLY A 77 13.67 -4.55 -8.24
CA GLY A 77 13.99 -5.45 -9.35
C GLY A 77 12.84 -6.38 -9.74
N GLY A 78 11.62 -6.12 -9.28
CA GLY A 78 10.46 -6.95 -9.59
C GLY A 78 10.00 -6.88 -11.04
N CYS A 79 10.49 -5.87 -11.78
CA CYS A 79 10.14 -5.57 -13.17
C CYS A 79 11.12 -6.18 -14.18
N ASN A 80 12.42 -6.08 -13.91
CA ASN A 80 13.47 -6.61 -14.76
C ASN A 80 14.58 -7.19 -13.87
N PRO A 81 14.99 -8.46 -14.06
CA PRO A 81 16.08 -9.06 -13.30
C PRO A 81 17.43 -8.33 -13.53
N ASN A 82 17.57 -7.55 -14.60
CA ASN A 82 18.79 -6.82 -14.97
C ASN A 82 18.79 -5.33 -14.59
N ILE A 83 17.69 -4.77 -14.06
CA ILE A 83 17.63 -3.36 -13.67
C ILE A 83 17.06 -3.26 -12.27
N ASN A 84 17.93 -2.96 -11.31
CA ASN A 84 17.60 -2.74 -9.90
C ASN A 84 17.93 -1.29 -9.50
N GLN A 85 17.60 -0.91 -8.27
CA GLN A 85 17.93 0.41 -7.70
C GLN A 85 19.44 0.72 -7.75
N HIS A 86 20.31 -0.28 -7.59
CA HIS A 86 21.76 -0.08 -7.67
C HIS A 86 22.23 0.28 -9.07
N HIS A 87 21.65 -0.31 -10.12
CA HIS A 87 21.96 0.05 -11.51
C HIS A 87 21.45 1.46 -11.84
N ALA A 88 20.27 1.84 -11.35
CA ALA A 88 19.76 3.20 -11.50
C ALA A 88 20.65 4.23 -10.77
N SER A 89 21.05 3.94 -9.53
CA SER A 89 21.94 4.80 -8.75
C SER A 89 23.34 4.90 -9.38
N ALA A 90 23.91 3.78 -9.84
CA ALA A 90 25.20 3.76 -10.52
C ALA A 90 25.17 4.55 -11.83
N ALA A 91 24.07 4.47 -12.59
CA ALA A 91 23.90 5.26 -13.80
C ALA A 91 23.81 6.77 -13.50
N ILE A 92 23.11 7.18 -12.44
CA ILE A 92 23.05 8.59 -12.02
C ILE A 92 24.44 9.13 -11.63
N HIS A 93 25.21 8.35 -10.87
CA HIS A 93 26.59 8.72 -10.51
C HIS A 93 27.52 8.73 -11.72
N ALA A 94 27.35 7.80 -12.66
CA ALA A 94 28.13 7.75 -13.90
C ALA A 94 27.81 8.89 -14.87
N MET A 95 26.65 9.53 -14.75
CA MET A 95 26.26 10.69 -15.54
C MET A 95 26.79 12.03 -14.96
N ASP A 96 27.57 12.00 -13.87
CA ASP A 96 28.13 13.18 -13.17
C ASP A 96 27.08 14.29 -12.92
N ILE A 97 25.83 13.88 -12.68
CA ILE A 97 24.75 14.79 -12.30
C ILE A 97 24.90 15.07 -10.80
N SER A 98 26.01 15.69 -10.41
CA SER A 98 26.08 16.41 -9.17
C SER A 98 25.26 17.69 -9.38
N PRO A 99 24.05 17.84 -8.81
CA PRO A 99 23.46 19.17 -8.77
C PRO A 99 24.46 20.05 -8.01
N PRO A 100 24.89 21.21 -8.55
CA PRO A 100 25.61 22.16 -7.73
C PRO A 100 24.67 22.54 -6.60
N ILE A 101 24.95 22.06 -5.39
CA ILE A 101 24.21 22.45 -4.20
C ILE A 101 24.63 23.90 -3.93
N ILE A 102 23.94 24.85 -4.55
CA ILE A 102 24.09 26.26 -4.22
C ILE A 102 23.26 26.48 -2.95
N ILE A 103 23.90 26.28 -1.79
CA ILE A 103 23.32 26.68 -0.50
C ILE A 103 23.45 28.20 -0.44
N THR A 104 22.45 28.94 -0.94
CA THR A 104 22.33 30.36 -0.61
C THR A 104 21.87 30.49 0.84
N SER A 105 22.84 30.56 1.75
CA SER A 105 22.64 30.97 3.13
C SER A 105 22.21 32.44 3.15
N HIS A 106 20.90 32.70 3.16
CA HIS A 106 20.38 34.01 3.50
C HIS A 106 20.53 34.24 5.01
N ARG A 107 21.44 35.16 5.36
CA ARG A 107 21.43 35.88 6.64
C ARG A 107 20.32 36.92 6.64
#